data_AF-A0A832VKJ1-F1
#
_entry.id   AF-A0A832VKJ1-F1
#
_cell.length_a   1.000
_cell.length_b   1.000
_cell.length_c   1.000
_cell.angle_alpha   90.00
_cell.angle_beta   90.00
_cell.angle_gamma   90.00
#
_symmetry.space_group_name_H-M   'P 1'
#
loop_
_entity.id
_entity.type
_entity.pdbx_description
1 polymer ?
#
loop_
_entity_poly.entity_id
_entity_poly.type
_entity_poly.pdbx_seq_one_letter_code
_entity_poly.pdbx_strand_id
1 'polypeptide(L)'
;MRFTLIGIGLVFAGFLILGIFGQEHYNFAIQAKEFGDCFKYENGKQIEVSCSQSMQDRAAFFALVLATIGAGIFFLIKGVRGKWDQDVKPQDQVGPDSSFPS
;
A
#
# COMPACT_ATOMS: atom_id res chain seq x y z
N MET A 1 -0.44 -20.90 3.03
CA MET A 1 -1.39 -19.77 3.27
C MET A 1 -0.76 -18.53 3.92
N ARG A 2 0.49 -18.56 4.42
CA ARG A 2 1.06 -17.47 5.23
C ARG A 2 1.44 -16.24 4.40
N PHE A 3 2.04 -16.43 3.22
CA PHE A 3 2.48 -15.31 2.39
C PHE A 3 1.31 -14.59 1.70
N THR A 4 0.29 -15.35 1.31
CA THR A 4 -0.91 -14.79 0.68
C THR A 4 -1.69 -13.93 1.68
N LEU A 5 -1.80 -14.36 2.94
CA LEU A 5 -2.49 -13.63 4.01
C LEU A 5 -1.73 -12.34 4.38
N ILE A 6 -0.39 -12.39 4.42
CA ILE A 6 0.46 -11.19 4.57
C ILE A 6 0.26 -10.21 3.40
N GLY A 7 0.21 -10.72 2.17
CA GLY A 7 -0.03 -9.92 0.98
C GLY A 7 -1.37 -9.17 1.02
N ILE A 8 -2.46 -9.87 1.37
CA ILE A 8 -3.79 -9.26 1.54
C ILE A 8 -3.75 -8.19 2.64
N GLY A 9 -3.13 -8.49 3.79
CA GLY A 9 -3.02 -7.55 4.91
C GLY A 9 -2.28 -6.27 4.53
N LEU A 10 -1.17 -6.38 3.78
CA LEU A 10 -0.39 -5.23 3.30
C LEU A 10 -1.17 -4.36 2.31
N VAL A 11 -1.85 -4.97 1.34
CA VAL A 11 -2.66 -4.23 0.36
C VAL A 11 -3.79 -3.50 1.07
N PHE A 12 -4.50 -4.19 1.96
CA PHE A 12 -5.60 -3.60 2.73
C PHE A 12 -5.13 -2.43 3.61
N ALA A 13 -4.02 -2.59 4.33
CA ALA A 13 -3.42 -1.52 5.13
C ALA A 13 -3.03 -0.31 4.27
N GLY A 14 -2.46 -0.53 3.08
CA GLY A 14 -2.13 0.54 2.13
C GLY A 14 -3.35 1.36 1.70
N PHE A 15 -4.48 0.68 1.42
CA PHE A 15 -5.73 1.37 1.08
C PHE A 15 -6.37 2.07 2.27
N LEU A 16 -6.28 1.54 3.50
CA LEU A 16 -6.77 2.23 4.69
C LEU A 16 -6.00 3.52 4.97
N ILE A 17 -4.66 3.48 4.87
CA ILE A 17 -3.82 4.66 5.05
C ILE A 17 -4.17 5.73 4.01
N LEU A 18 -4.37 5.33 2.75
CA LEU A 18 -4.88 6.22 1.71
C LEU A 18 -6.26 6.79 2.01
N GLY A 19 -7.19 5.98 2.52
CA GLY A 19 -8.54 6.44 2.82
C GLY A 19 -8.59 7.47 3.94
N ILE A 20 -7.84 7.24 5.01
CA ILE A 20 -7.85 8.10 6.21
C ILE A 20 -7.06 9.38 5.98
N PHE A 21 -5.83 9.27 5.46
CA PHE A 21 -4.90 10.41 5.34
C PHE A 21 -4.89 11.03 3.93
N GLY A 22 -5.45 10.36 2.93
CA GLY A 22 -5.40 10.81 1.54
C GLY A 22 -6.12 12.13 1.30
N GLN A 23 -7.19 12.43 2.04
CA GLN A 23 -7.97 13.67 1.88
C GLN A 23 -7.12 14.92 2.18
N GLU A 24 -6.34 14.90 3.26
CA GLU A 24 -5.45 16.01 3.61
C GLU A 24 -4.40 16.23 2.52
N HIS A 25 -3.75 15.15 2.06
CA HIS A 25 -2.73 15.22 1.02
C HIS A 25 -3.28 15.52 -0.39
N TYR A 26 -4.56 15.27 -0.68
CA TYR A 26 -5.20 15.58 -1.96
C TYR A 26 -5.58 17.06 -2.07
N ASN A 27 -6.06 17.65 -0.98
CA ASN A 27 -6.42 19.08 -0.94
C ASN A 27 -5.19 19.98 -1.16
N PHE A 28 -4.03 19.62 -0.62
CA PHE A 28 -2.77 20.29 -0.93
C PHE A 28 -2.36 20.20 -2.40
N ALA A 29 -2.75 19.13 -3.11
CA ALA A 29 -2.47 18.96 -4.54
C ALA A 29 -3.14 20.00 -5.41
N ILE A 30 -4.40 20.28 -5.08
CA ILE A 30 -5.23 21.24 -5.78
C ILE A 30 -4.71 22.64 -5.45
N GLN A 31 -4.48 22.95 -4.17
CA GLN A 31 -3.93 24.25 -3.77
C GLN A 31 -2.56 24.57 -4.41
N ALA A 32 -1.62 23.62 -4.42
CA ALA A 32 -0.29 23.85 -5.01
C ALA A 32 -0.33 24.01 -6.54
N LYS A 33 -1.29 23.39 -7.22
CA LYS A 33 -1.44 23.45 -8.68
C LYS A 33 -2.21 24.70 -9.14
N GLU A 34 -3.16 25.17 -8.34
CA GLU A 34 -4.02 26.31 -8.69
C GLU A 34 -3.48 27.67 -8.19
N PHE A 35 -2.77 27.73 -7.07
CA PHE A 35 -2.47 29.01 -6.40
C PHE A 35 -0.98 29.34 -6.22
N GLY A 36 -0.05 28.42 -6.48
CA GLY A 36 1.40 28.70 -6.41
C GLY A 36 1.99 28.93 -5.02
N ASP A 37 1.15 29.23 -4.02
CA ASP A 37 1.54 29.52 -2.63
C ASP A 37 0.99 28.47 -1.66
N CYS A 38 1.84 27.93 -0.79
CA CYS A 38 1.47 26.89 0.19
C CYS A 38 1.22 27.53 1.56
N PHE A 39 -0.02 27.39 2.03
CA PHE A 39 -0.44 27.87 3.34
C PHE A 39 -0.86 26.71 4.23
N LYS A 40 -0.31 26.61 5.44
CA LYS A 40 -0.85 25.75 6.50
C LYS A 40 -1.77 26.58 7.38
N TYR A 41 -2.95 26.03 7.71
CA TYR A 41 -3.85 26.62 8.68
C TYR A 41 -3.66 25.91 10.01
N GLU A 42 -2.89 26.52 10.92
CA GLU A 42 -2.81 26.08 12.31
C GLU A 42 -3.49 27.12 13.21
N ASN A 43 -4.39 26.67 14.08
CA ASN A 43 -5.04 27.51 15.10
C ASN A 43 -5.66 28.81 14.58
N GLY A 44 -6.32 28.75 13.42
CA GLY A 44 -7.00 29.91 12.82
C GLY A 44 -6.07 30.97 12.20
N LYS A 45 -4.77 30.69 12.07
CA LYS A 45 -3.80 31.57 11.40
C LYS A 45 -3.20 30.89 10.17
N GLN A 46 -3.10 31.65 9.09
CA GLN A 46 -2.37 31.26 7.88
C GLN A 46 -0.87 31.40 8.14
N ILE A 47 -0.14 30.29 8.07
CA ILE A 47 1.32 30.28 8.07
C ILE A 47 1.80 29.87 6.68
N GLU A 48 2.62 30.73 6.10
CA GLU A 48 3.27 30.52 4.81
C GLU A 48 4.37 29.46 4.99
N VAL A 49 4.28 28.36 4.25
CA VAL A 49 5.25 27.27 4.30
C VAL A 49 5.90 27.11 2.94
N SER A 50 7.18 26.75 2.91
CA SER A 50 7.89 26.48 1.67
C SER A 50 7.21 25.33 0.92
N CYS A 51 6.67 25.63 -0.28
CA CYS A 51 5.97 24.63 -1.09
C CYS A 51 6.86 23.43 -1.42
N SER A 52 8.19 23.59 -1.50
CA SER A 52 9.13 22.49 -1.75
C SER A 52 9.10 21.42 -0.67
N GLN A 53 9.05 21.81 0.61
CA GLN A 53 9.12 20.88 1.73
C GLN A 53 7.79 20.15 1.92
N SER A 54 6.67 20.85 1.80
CA SER A 54 5.34 20.22 1.88
C SER A 54 5.05 19.30 0.68
N MET A 55 5.54 19.65 -0.51
CA MET A 55 5.44 18.78 -1.69
C MET A 55 6.32 17.54 -1.58
N GLN A 56 7.49 17.64 -0.94
CA GLN A 56 8.38 16.50 -0.70
C GLN A 56 7.78 15.52 0.30
N ASP A 57 7.23 15.99 1.42
CA ASP A 57 6.55 15.13 2.40
C ASP A 57 5.35 14.40 1.79
N ARG A 58 4.60 15.10 0.92
CA ARG A 58 3.50 14.52 0.16
C ARG A 58 3.98 13.45 -0.82
N ALA A 59 5.04 13.72 -1.59
CA ALA A 59 5.61 12.75 -2.52
C ALA A 59 6.14 11.51 -1.77
N ALA A 60 6.79 11.72 -0.62
CA ALA A 60 7.27 10.65 0.25
C ALA A 60 6.11 9.80 0.79
N PHE A 61 5.01 10.41 1.22
CA PHE A 61 3.81 9.70 1.67
C PHE A 61 3.24 8.80 0.56
N PHE A 62 3.00 9.35 -0.63
CA PHE A 62 2.48 8.56 -1.75
C PHE A 62 3.46 7.48 -2.19
N ALA A 63 4.77 7.75 -2.18
CA ALA A 63 5.80 6.76 -2.47
C ALA A 63 5.78 5.60 -1.45
N LEU A 64 5.64 5.90 -0.16
CA LEU A 64 5.55 4.89 0.91
C LEU A 64 4.31 4.02 0.74
N VAL A 65 3.15 4.64 0.47
CA VAL A 65 1.91 3.92 0.19
C VAL A 65 2.07 2.99 -1.02
N LEU A 66 2.59 3.50 -2.14
CA LEU A 66 2.81 2.70 -3.35
C LEU A 66 3.79 1.56 -3.10
N ALA A 67 4.85 1.79 -2.34
CA ALA A 67 5.80 0.76 -1.93
C ALA A 67 5.11 -0.32 -1.07
N THR A 68 4.21 0.08 -0.16
CA THR A 68 3.46 -0.85 0.71
C THR A 68 2.51 -1.73 -0.11
N ILE A 69 1.74 -1.12 -1.01
CA ILE A 69 0.83 -1.85 -1.92
C ILE A 69 1.63 -2.75 -2.86
N GLY A 70 2.72 -2.24 -3.44
CA GLY A 70 3.62 -2.99 -4.30
C GLY A 70 4.25 -4.21 -3.61
N ALA A 71 4.69 -4.05 -2.36
CA ALA A 71 5.17 -5.15 -1.54
C ALA A 71 4.07 -6.20 -1.29
N GLY A 72 2.84 -5.76 -0.99
CA GLY A 72 1.69 -6.65 -0.86
C GLY A 72 1.41 -7.47 -2.12
N ILE A 73 1.41 -6.82 -3.29
CA ILE A 73 1.25 -7.49 -4.60
C ILE A 73 2.39 -8.48 -4.84
N PHE A 74 3.63 -8.11 -4.53
CA PHE A 74 4.78 -9.01 -4.65
C PHE A 74 4.60 -10.28 -3.81
N PHE A 75 4.16 -10.14 -2.55
CA PHE A 75 3.86 -11.28 -1.68
C PHE A 75 2.72 -12.14 -2.21
N LEU A 76 1.67 -11.55 -2.79
CA LEU A 76 0.57 -12.29 -3.42
C LEU A 76 1.06 -13.11 -4.62
N ILE A 77 1.82 -12.50 -5.53
CA ILE A 77 2.37 -13.21 -6.69
C ILE A 77 3.24 -14.38 -6.24
N LYS A 78 4.10 -14.16 -5.24
CA LYS A 78 4.98 -15.19 -4.69
C LYS A 78 4.21 -16.28 -3.95
N GLY A 79 3.13 -15.93 -3.25
CA GLY A 79 2.27 -16.88 -2.55
C GLY A 79 1.46 -17.78 -3.51
N VAL A 80 0.93 -17.20 -4.60
CA VAL A 80 0.10 -17.93 -5.57
C VAL A 80 0.95 -18.75 -6.56
N ARG A 81 2.06 -18.19 -7.07
CA ARG A 81 2.91 -18.90 -8.06
C ARG A 81 4.03 -19.72 -7.44
N GLY A 82 4.39 -19.46 -6.19
CA GLY A 82 5.55 -20.07 -5.55
C GLY A 82 5.16 -21.27 -4.69
N LYS A 83 6.07 -22.25 -4.61
CA LYS A 83 6.00 -23.33 -3.61
C LYS A 83 5.94 -22.82 -2.16
N TRP A 84 6.27 -21.55 -1.91
CA TRP A 84 6.32 -20.93 -0.58
C TRP A 84 5.03 -21.09 0.25
N ASP A 85 3.88 -21.16 -0.42
CA ASP A 85 2.58 -21.34 0.24
C ASP A 85 1.95 -22.73 -0.02
N GLN A 86 2.48 -23.46 -1.01
CA GLN A 86 2.03 -24.79 -1.47
C GLN A 86 2.96 -25.95 -1.05
N ASP A 87 4.07 -25.68 -0.36
CA ASP A 87 4.97 -26.71 0.17
C ASP A 87 4.39 -27.27 1.48
N VAL A 88 3.32 -28.04 1.32
CA VAL A 88 2.71 -28.84 2.38
C VAL A 88 3.38 -30.20 2.41
N LYS A 89 3.63 -30.69 3.64
CA LYS A 89 4.15 -32.04 3.84
C LYS A 89 3.21 -33.04 3.16
N PRO A 90 3.73 -34.11 2.54
CA PRO A 90 2.92 -35.05 1.76
C PRO A 90 1.80 -35.70 2.60
N GLN A 91 1.99 -35.87 3.91
CA GLN A 91 0.95 -36.37 4.82
C GLN A 91 -0.24 -35.42 5.03
N ASP A 92 -0.08 -34.12 4.74
CA ASP A 92 -1.09 -33.08 4.95
C ASP A 92 -1.70 -32.64 3.61
N GLN A 93 -1.37 -33.33 2.50
CA GLN A 93 -2.00 -33.10 1.20
C GLN A 93 -3.37 -33.75 1.16
N VAL A 94 -4.40 -32.93 0.95
CA VAL A 94 -5.78 -33.37 0.77
C VAL A 94 -6.19 -33.14 -0.69
N GLY A 95 -6.23 -34.21 -1.47
CA GLY A 95 -6.55 -34.21 -2.90
C GLY A 95 -6.00 -35.46 -3.59
N PRO A 96 -6.60 -35.92 -4.71
CA PRO A 96 -6.08 -37.06 -5.44
C PRO A 96 -4.66 -36.76 -5.95
N ASP A 97 -3.72 -37.59 -5.54
CA ASP A 97 -2.35 -37.59 -6.06
C ASP A 97 -2.35 -38.09 -7.52
N SER A 98 -1.28 -37.79 -8.25
CA SER A 98 -0.97 -38.28 -9.60
C SER A 98 -1.01 -39.81 -9.77
N SER A 99 -1.15 -40.54 -8.67
CA SER A 99 -1.36 -41.98 -8.57
C SER A 99 -2.82 -42.43 -8.71
N PHE A 100 -3.80 -41.52 -8.82
CA PHE A 100 -5.19 -41.84 -9.14
C PHE A 100 -5.39 -41.92 -10.67
N PRO A 101 -5.57 -43.12 -11.26
CA PRO A 101 -6.01 -43.22 -12.65
C PRO A 101 -7.46 -42.73 -12.74
N SER A 102 -7.70 -41.87 -13.73
CA SER A 102 -9.03 -41.42 -14.18
C SER A 102 -9.86 -42.56 -14.74
#